data_AF-A0A7J2J7I9-F1
#
_entry.id   AF-A0A7J2J7I9-F1
#
_cell.length_a   1.000
_cell.length_b   1.000
_cell.length_c   1.000
_cell.angle_alpha   90.00
_cell.angle_beta   90.00
_cell.angle_gamma   90.00
#
_symmetry.space_group_name_H-M   'P 1'
#
loop_
_entity.id
_entity.type
_entity.pdbx_description
1 polymer ?
#
loop_
_entity_poly.entity_id
_entity_poly.type
_entity_poly.pdbx_seq_one_letter_code
_entity_poly.pdbx_strand_id
1 'polypeptide(L)'
;MRRLVLLGAAILVILVFPSNVSGTPGNFILQGDEMYDNWGLCRSRAWGEDGFFQIADDTFRPAIAFESLGELKDVAWEVGQRLARQYPDRNQLAEKIFAYGRDHVRYTSDLDQFGMEEFARNADETAWEIESLGFSRGDCEDYAVLLAVIYRAAGFRSAVVLAPGHAATLVHLPDYPRANVYWNFEDTGGW
;
A
#
# COMPACT_ATOMS: atom_id res chain seq x y z
N MET A 1 -30.76 41.38 48.29
CA MET A 1 -31.00 40.68 47.00
C MET A 1 -29.73 40.76 46.16
N ARG A 2 -29.22 39.60 45.73
CA ARG A 2 -28.07 39.39 44.82
C ARG A 2 -28.30 40.19 43.50
N ARG A 3 -27.30 40.66 42.74
CA ARG A 3 -26.22 39.88 42.10
C ARG A 3 -25.08 40.82 41.64
N LEU A 4 -23.83 40.44 41.95
CA LEU A 4 -22.67 40.80 41.13
C LEU A 4 -22.80 40.10 39.76
N VAL A 5 -22.47 40.78 38.68
CA VAL A 5 -22.14 40.14 37.40
C VAL A 5 -20.73 40.56 37.05
N LEU A 6 -19.79 39.68 37.43
CA LEU A 6 -18.39 39.71 37.02
C LEU A 6 -18.24 39.07 35.63
N LEU A 7 -17.21 39.55 34.96
CA LEU A 7 -16.68 39.18 33.64
C LEU A 7 -16.88 37.70 33.24
N GLY A 8 -17.31 37.49 32.00
CA GLY A 8 -17.17 36.21 31.29
C GLY A 8 -16.40 36.41 29.99
N ALA A 9 -15.07 36.39 30.05
CA ALA A 9 -14.24 36.13 28.87
C ALA A 9 -14.32 34.63 28.58
N ALA A 10 -15.13 34.24 27.59
CA ALA A 10 -15.19 32.87 27.11
C ALA A 10 -13.97 32.60 26.22
N ILE A 11 -12.92 32.04 26.79
CA ILE A 11 -11.80 31.47 26.03
C ILE A 11 -12.28 30.12 25.51
N LEU A 12 -12.54 30.05 24.20
CA LEU A 12 -12.83 28.82 23.48
C LEU A 12 -11.52 28.03 23.32
N VAL A 13 -11.20 27.18 24.30
CA VAL A 13 -10.13 26.20 24.15
C VAL A 13 -10.71 25.01 23.41
N ILE A 14 -10.54 24.96 22.08
CA ILE A 14 -10.76 23.75 21.30
C ILE A 14 -9.56 22.84 21.59
N LEU A 15 -9.72 21.93 22.55
CA LEU A 15 -8.83 20.79 22.71
C LEU A 15 -9.11 19.84 21.54
N VAL A 16 -8.37 20.01 20.44
CA VAL A 16 -8.25 18.96 19.43
C VAL A 16 -7.44 17.86 20.08
N PHE A 17 -8.12 16.84 20.61
CA PHE A 17 -7.46 15.58 20.89
C PHE A 17 -7.03 15.02 19.53
N PRO A 18 -5.73 14.71 19.30
CA PRO A 18 -5.41 13.79 18.23
C PRO A 18 -6.11 12.48 18.63
N SER A 19 -7.14 12.11 17.89
CA SER A 19 -7.60 10.74 17.87
C SER A 19 -6.35 9.92 17.58
N ASN A 20 -5.94 9.10 18.54
CA ASN A 20 -4.97 8.05 18.27
C ASN A 20 -5.64 7.14 17.22
N VAL A 21 -5.37 7.41 15.94
CA VAL A 21 -5.75 6.54 14.82
C VAL A 21 -4.77 5.39 14.87
N SER A 22 -5.03 4.45 15.77
CA SER A 22 -4.50 3.10 15.65
C SER A 22 -5.33 2.41 14.58
N GLY A 23 -4.74 2.23 13.40
CA GLY A 23 -5.38 1.60 12.25
C GLY A 23 -5.75 0.15 12.55
N THR A 24 -7.04 -0.10 12.69
CA THR A 24 -7.66 -1.40 12.39
C THR A 24 -7.82 -1.54 10.88
N PRO A 25 -7.95 -2.76 10.32
CA PRO A 25 -8.34 -2.97 8.92
C PRO A 25 -9.55 -2.07 8.60
N GLY A 26 -9.44 -1.31 7.50
CA GLY A 26 -10.03 0.02 7.36
C GLY A 26 -11.53 0.12 7.67
N ASN A 27 -11.94 1.22 8.31
CA ASN A 27 -13.36 1.59 8.30
C ASN A 27 -13.70 2.03 6.87
N PHE A 28 -14.46 1.19 6.16
CA PHE A 28 -14.88 1.48 4.80
C PHE A 28 -16.25 2.16 4.76
N ILE A 29 -16.41 3.10 3.83
CA ILE A 29 -17.61 3.88 3.61
C ILE A 29 -18.08 3.65 2.18
N LEU A 30 -19.24 3.04 2.01
CA LEU A 30 -19.89 2.89 0.71
C LEU A 30 -20.56 4.22 0.33
N GLN A 31 -20.16 4.79 -0.81
CA GLN A 31 -20.76 6.00 -1.39
C GLN A 31 -21.21 5.69 -2.82
N GLY A 32 -22.53 5.55 -3.02
CA GLY A 32 -23.05 4.99 -4.27
C GLY A 32 -22.60 3.53 -4.40
N ASP A 33 -21.93 3.23 -5.51
CA ASP A 33 -21.37 1.89 -5.80
C ASP A 33 -19.86 1.81 -5.51
N GLU A 34 -19.28 2.87 -4.93
CA GLU A 34 -17.84 2.97 -4.68
C GLU A 34 -17.50 2.85 -3.20
N MET A 35 -16.42 2.13 -2.89
CA MET A 35 -15.93 1.95 -1.54
C MET A 35 -14.78 2.91 -1.25
N TYR A 36 -14.88 3.67 -0.16
CA TYR A 36 -13.85 4.59 0.29
C TYR A 36 -13.29 4.16 1.65
N ASP A 37 -12.02 4.44 1.89
CA ASP A 37 -11.44 4.33 3.23
C ASP A 37 -11.48 5.67 3.99
N ASN A 38 -10.85 5.69 5.17
CA ASN A 38 -10.77 6.86 6.04
C ASN A 38 -9.81 7.96 5.54
N TRP A 39 -9.01 7.69 4.51
CA TRP A 39 -8.17 8.67 3.84
C TRP A 39 -8.94 9.39 2.72
N GLY A 40 -10.15 8.93 2.42
CA GLY A 40 -10.91 9.38 1.26
C GLY A 40 -10.40 8.77 -0.04
N LEU A 41 -9.62 7.69 0.03
CA LEU A 41 -9.18 6.94 -1.13
C LEU A 41 -10.29 5.96 -1.54
N CYS A 42 -10.69 6.02 -2.80
CA CYS A 42 -11.59 5.06 -3.41
C CYS A 42 -10.84 3.75 -3.66
N ARG A 43 -11.25 2.71 -2.93
CA ARG A 43 -10.68 1.36 -2.99
C ARG A 43 -11.20 0.55 -4.16
N SER A 44 -12.38 0.88 -4.68
CA SER A 44 -13.03 0.13 -5.76
C SER A 44 -12.92 0.79 -7.14
N ARG A 45 -11.96 1.70 -7.32
CA ARG A 45 -11.69 2.37 -8.59
C ARG A 45 -10.23 2.80 -8.70
N ALA A 46 -9.56 2.40 -9.77
CA ALA A 46 -8.14 2.67 -9.98
C ALA A 46 -7.84 4.11 -10.48
N TRP A 47 -8.77 4.72 -11.22
CA TRP A 47 -8.58 6.03 -11.87
C TRP A 47 -9.17 7.20 -11.07
N GLY A 48 -8.88 8.44 -11.48
CA GLY A 48 -9.42 9.66 -10.85
C GLY A 48 -8.62 10.16 -9.65
N GLU A 49 -8.85 11.40 -9.22
CA GLU A 49 -8.04 12.06 -8.17
C GLU A 49 -8.08 11.35 -6.81
N ASP A 50 -9.12 10.57 -6.56
CA ASP A 50 -9.37 9.80 -5.34
C ASP A 50 -9.21 8.29 -5.54
N GLY A 51 -8.94 7.80 -6.76
CA GLY A 51 -8.79 6.37 -7.02
C GLY A 51 -7.51 5.79 -6.40
N PHE A 52 -7.51 4.50 -6.07
CA PHE A 52 -6.38 3.86 -5.38
C PHE A 52 -5.05 3.92 -6.13
N PHE A 53 -5.09 4.06 -7.46
CA PHE A 53 -3.94 4.23 -8.35
C PHE A 53 -3.86 5.59 -9.04
N GLN A 54 -4.82 6.49 -8.74
CA GLN A 54 -4.91 7.83 -9.30
C GLN A 54 -4.53 7.91 -10.79
N ILE A 55 -5.02 6.95 -11.57
CA ILE A 55 -4.72 6.88 -13.01
C ILE A 55 -5.42 8.05 -13.71
N ALA A 56 -4.66 8.82 -14.49
CA ALA A 56 -5.14 9.86 -15.39
C ALA A 56 -4.42 9.74 -16.75
N ASP A 57 -4.80 10.59 -17.72
CA ASP A 57 -4.37 10.50 -19.12
C ASP A 57 -2.84 10.42 -19.30
N ASP A 58 -2.08 11.18 -18.51
CA ASP A 58 -0.62 11.28 -18.61
C ASP A 58 0.09 11.09 -17.27
N THR A 59 -0.65 10.76 -16.20
CA THR A 59 -0.08 10.59 -14.86
C THR A 59 -0.59 9.33 -14.18
N PHE A 60 0.27 8.77 -13.34
CA PHE A 60 -0.01 7.60 -12.53
C PHE A 60 0.62 7.78 -11.15
N ARG A 61 -0.14 7.48 -10.11
CA ARG A 61 0.32 7.56 -8.74
C ARG A 61 -0.33 6.45 -7.91
N PRO A 62 0.40 5.40 -7.49
CA PRO A 62 -0.14 4.32 -6.67
C PRO A 62 -0.42 4.83 -5.25
N ALA A 63 -1.51 5.58 -5.08
CA ALA A 63 -1.84 6.32 -3.88
C ALA A 63 -1.97 5.41 -2.66
N ILE A 64 -2.57 4.24 -2.87
CA ILE A 64 -2.72 3.18 -1.87
C ILE A 64 -1.40 2.71 -1.25
N ALA A 65 -0.29 2.77 -1.99
CA ALA A 65 1.01 2.37 -1.45
C ALA A 65 1.50 3.33 -0.35
N PHE A 66 1.05 4.60 -0.34
CA PHE A 66 1.47 5.58 0.66
C PHE A 66 0.87 5.33 2.04
N GLU A 67 -0.21 4.54 2.14
CA GLU A 67 -0.76 4.08 3.42
C GLU A 67 0.22 3.16 4.18
N SER A 68 1.24 2.64 3.49
CA SER A 68 2.24 1.71 4.04
C SER A 68 3.68 2.26 3.99
N LEU A 69 3.83 3.57 3.82
CA LEU A 69 5.13 4.24 3.65
C LEU A 69 5.30 5.43 4.61
N GLY A 70 6.52 5.96 4.68
CA GLY A 70 6.80 7.17 5.46
C GLY A 70 6.63 6.97 6.97
N GLU A 71 5.72 7.71 7.59
CA GLU A 71 5.37 7.61 9.01
C GLU A 71 4.35 6.48 9.28
N LEU A 72 3.83 5.84 8.23
CA LEU A 72 2.76 4.83 8.30
C LEU A 72 3.29 3.42 8.00
N LYS A 73 4.60 3.26 8.03
CA LYS A 73 5.24 1.96 7.91
C LYS A 73 4.73 1.05 9.02
N ASP A 74 4.20 -0.11 8.63
CA ASP A 74 3.73 -1.12 9.56
C ASP A 74 4.21 -2.51 9.10
N VAL A 75 3.33 -3.52 9.13
CA VAL A 75 3.66 -4.95 8.95
C VAL A 75 4.45 -5.24 7.67
N ALA A 76 4.07 -4.67 6.51
CA ALA A 76 4.78 -4.93 5.26
C ALA A 76 6.21 -4.36 5.30
N TRP A 77 6.37 -3.21 5.93
CA TRP A 77 7.69 -2.60 6.12
C TRP A 77 8.56 -3.44 7.07
N GLU A 78 7.98 -3.98 8.14
CA GLU A 78 8.68 -4.87 9.06
C GLU A 78 9.14 -6.17 8.39
N VAL A 79 8.30 -6.75 7.52
CA VAL A 79 8.65 -7.92 6.70
C VAL A 79 9.89 -7.63 5.84
N GLY A 80 9.90 -6.50 5.12
CA GLY A 80 11.03 -6.13 4.27
C GLY A 80 12.34 -5.94 5.04
N GLN A 81 12.30 -5.24 6.18
CA GLN A 81 13.49 -5.07 7.03
C GLN A 81 13.96 -6.39 7.63
N ARG A 82 13.04 -7.29 7.99
CA ARG A 82 13.36 -8.61 8.54
C ARG A 82 14.05 -9.48 7.50
N LEU A 83 13.53 -9.52 6.26
CA LEU A 83 14.16 -10.22 5.15
C LEU A 83 15.55 -9.65 4.85
N ALA A 84 15.71 -8.33 4.82
CA ALA A 84 17.00 -7.68 4.58
C ALA A 84 18.07 -8.04 5.62
N ARG A 85 17.68 -8.24 6.90
CA ARG A 85 18.59 -8.73 7.95
C ARG A 85 18.96 -10.20 7.78
N GLN A 86 18.07 -11.01 7.22
CA GLN A 86 18.27 -12.45 7.05
C GLN A 86 19.09 -12.79 5.81
N TYR A 87 19.00 -11.99 4.74
CA TYR A 87 19.62 -12.26 3.44
C TYR A 87 20.51 -11.08 3.03
N PRO A 88 21.83 -11.14 3.33
CA PRO A 88 22.75 -10.06 3.00
C PRO A 88 23.12 -10.00 1.51
N ASP A 89 23.00 -11.11 0.77
CA ASP A 89 23.17 -11.11 -0.67
C ASP A 89 21.95 -10.47 -1.35
N ARG A 90 22.20 -9.47 -2.19
CA ARG A 90 21.15 -8.61 -2.75
C ARG A 90 20.24 -9.35 -3.74
N ASN A 91 20.79 -10.26 -4.52
CA ASN A 91 20.02 -11.07 -5.47
C ASN A 91 19.18 -12.11 -4.72
N GLN A 92 19.78 -12.80 -3.75
CA GLN A 92 19.06 -13.74 -2.88
C GLN A 92 17.95 -13.04 -2.10
N LEU A 93 18.20 -11.85 -1.54
CA LEU A 93 17.19 -11.06 -0.84
C LEU A 93 16.01 -10.75 -1.76
N ALA A 94 16.27 -10.31 -2.99
CA ALA A 94 15.20 -10.04 -3.95
C ALA A 94 14.37 -11.30 -4.25
N GLU A 95 15.05 -12.43 -4.49
CA GLU A 95 14.37 -13.71 -4.71
C GLU A 95 13.51 -14.14 -3.52
N LYS A 96 13.95 -13.87 -2.28
CA LYS A 96 13.21 -14.18 -1.07
C LYS A 96 12.01 -13.28 -0.86
N ILE A 97 12.11 -12.01 -1.24
CA ILE A 97 10.96 -11.09 -1.24
C ILE A 97 9.93 -11.54 -2.28
N PHE A 98 10.36 -11.86 -3.50
CA PHE A 98 9.46 -12.41 -4.51
C PHE A 98 8.78 -13.71 -4.04
N ALA A 99 9.55 -14.63 -3.45
CA ALA A 99 9.02 -15.88 -2.91
C ALA A 99 8.02 -15.64 -1.76
N TYR A 100 8.25 -14.64 -0.90
CA TYR A 100 7.31 -14.27 0.15
C TYR A 100 5.93 -13.95 -0.43
N GLY A 101 5.86 -13.11 -1.47
CA GLY A 101 4.60 -12.88 -2.17
C GLY A 101 4.06 -14.18 -2.78
N ARG A 102 4.86 -14.86 -3.60
CA ARG A 102 4.40 -15.96 -4.46
C ARG A 102 3.84 -17.12 -3.66
N ASP A 103 4.46 -17.41 -2.53
CA ASP A 103 4.12 -18.59 -1.73
C ASP A 103 2.95 -18.32 -0.77
N HIS A 104 2.61 -17.05 -0.50
CA HIS A 104 1.60 -16.68 0.50
C HIS A 104 0.41 -15.89 -0.05
N VAL A 105 0.48 -15.31 -1.25
CA VAL A 105 -0.68 -14.66 -1.89
C VAL A 105 -1.36 -15.64 -2.85
N ARG A 106 -2.63 -15.91 -2.59
CA ARG A 106 -3.49 -16.75 -3.43
C ARG A 106 -4.26 -15.86 -4.38
N TYR A 107 -3.87 -15.89 -5.65
CA TYR A 107 -4.51 -15.08 -6.70
C TYR A 107 -6.02 -15.34 -6.75
N THR A 108 -6.81 -14.33 -6.40
CA THR A 108 -8.28 -14.38 -6.30
C THR A 108 -8.83 -13.05 -6.79
N SER A 109 -9.85 -13.05 -7.64
CA SER A 109 -10.44 -11.80 -8.15
C SER A 109 -11.17 -11.03 -7.04
N ASP A 110 -11.24 -9.71 -7.18
CA ASP A 110 -12.03 -8.88 -6.27
C ASP A 110 -13.51 -9.21 -6.27
N LEU A 111 -14.05 -9.64 -7.42
CA LEU A 111 -15.44 -10.07 -7.49
C LEU A 111 -15.69 -11.30 -6.62
N ASP A 112 -14.77 -12.27 -6.63
CA ASP A 112 -14.88 -13.46 -5.78
C ASP A 112 -14.63 -13.16 -4.30
N GLN A 113 -13.77 -12.18 -4.01
CA GLN A 113 -13.32 -11.88 -2.65
C GLN A 113 -14.23 -10.87 -1.92
N PHE A 114 -14.65 -9.82 -2.61
CA PHE A 114 -15.36 -8.67 -2.07
C PHE A 114 -16.73 -8.45 -2.72
N GLY A 115 -17.02 -9.11 -3.85
CA GLY A 115 -18.27 -8.89 -4.59
C GLY A 115 -18.29 -7.57 -5.36
N MET A 116 -17.12 -6.96 -5.59
CA MET A 116 -16.95 -5.71 -6.35
C MET A 116 -16.10 -5.98 -7.60
N GLU A 117 -16.28 -5.21 -8.66
CA GLU A 117 -15.46 -5.38 -9.87
C GLU A 117 -13.97 -5.11 -9.60
N GLU A 118 -13.69 -4.18 -8.69
CA GLU A 118 -12.36 -3.78 -8.23
C GLU A 118 -12.41 -3.51 -6.73
N PHE A 119 -11.34 -3.84 -6.01
CA PHE A 119 -11.12 -3.54 -4.61
C PHE A 119 -9.63 -3.71 -4.24
N ALA A 120 -8.90 -2.60 -4.16
CA ALA A 120 -7.50 -2.65 -3.79
C ALA A 120 -7.30 -2.72 -2.26
N ARG A 121 -6.28 -3.48 -1.84
CA ARG A 121 -5.72 -3.58 -0.48
C ARG A 121 -4.38 -2.89 -0.40
N ASN A 122 -4.08 -2.26 0.74
CA ASN A 122 -2.74 -1.72 0.96
C ASN A 122 -1.76 -2.84 1.34
N ALA A 123 -0.47 -2.51 1.35
CA ALA A 123 0.57 -3.52 1.59
C ALA A 123 0.47 -4.11 3.00
N ASP A 124 0.14 -3.29 4.00
CA ASP A 124 0.06 -3.73 5.40
C ASP A 124 -1.15 -4.62 5.67
N GLU A 125 -2.30 -4.35 5.06
CA GLU A 125 -3.49 -5.21 5.13
C GLU A 125 -3.19 -6.60 4.56
N THR A 126 -2.45 -6.65 3.45
CA THR A 126 -2.06 -7.91 2.79
C THR A 126 -1.00 -8.65 3.61
N ALA A 127 0.05 -7.95 4.06
CA ALA A 127 1.11 -8.52 4.88
C ALA A 127 0.60 -9.00 6.25
N TRP A 128 -0.28 -8.23 6.90
CA TRP A 128 -0.89 -8.61 8.18
C TRP A 128 -1.65 -9.93 8.06
N GLU A 129 -2.43 -10.11 6.99
CA GLU A 129 -3.16 -11.36 6.78
C GLU A 129 -2.20 -12.54 6.54
N ILE A 130 -1.13 -12.34 5.76
CA ILE A 130 -0.08 -13.36 5.58
C ILE A 130 0.55 -13.74 6.92
N GLU A 131 0.98 -12.76 7.72
CA GLU A 131 1.66 -13.02 8.99
C GLU A 131 0.70 -13.64 10.03
N SER A 132 -0.58 -13.31 9.97
CA SER A 132 -1.59 -13.78 10.93
C SER A 132 -2.20 -15.14 10.57
N LEU A 133 -2.44 -15.40 9.29
CA LEU A 133 -3.18 -16.56 8.78
C LEU A 133 -2.31 -17.51 7.94
N GLY A 134 -1.08 -17.13 7.62
CA GLY A 134 -0.16 -17.88 6.77
C GLY A 134 -0.42 -17.72 5.26
N PHE A 135 -1.44 -16.97 4.86
CA PHE A 135 -1.71 -16.62 3.47
C PHE A 135 -2.63 -15.39 3.40
N SER A 136 -2.66 -14.73 2.25
CA SER A 136 -3.62 -13.70 1.90
C SER A 136 -4.26 -14.01 0.55
N ARG A 137 -5.43 -13.43 0.28
CA ARG A 137 -6.03 -13.39 -1.05
C ARG A 137 -5.97 -11.98 -1.62
N GLY A 138 -5.75 -11.90 -2.91
CA GLY A 138 -5.71 -10.67 -3.69
C GLY A 138 -5.33 -11.00 -5.12
N ASP A 139 -5.42 -10.01 -6.00
CA ASP A 139 -5.03 -10.13 -7.40
C ASP A 139 -3.84 -9.20 -7.72
N CYS A 140 -3.84 -8.52 -8.87
CA CYS A 140 -2.61 -7.94 -9.40
C CYS A 140 -2.15 -6.69 -8.64
N GLU A 141 -3.06 -5.82 -8.23
CA GLU A 141 -2.76 -4.57 -7.53
C GLU A 141 -2.33 -4.83 -6.10
N ASP A 142 -3.05 -5.69 -5.37
CA ASP A 142 -2.71 -6.10 -4.01
C ASP A 142 -1.29 -6.66 -3.97
N TYR A 143 -1.01 -7.53 -4.94
CA TYR A 143 0.25 -8.21 -5.07
C TYR A 143 1.39 -7.26 -5.47
N ALA A 144 1.12 -6.35 -6.40
CA ALA A 144 2.08 -5.34 -6.85
C ALA A 144 2.43 -4.34 -5.75
N VAL A 145 1.43 -3.88 -4.98
CA VAL A 145 1.60 -2.92 -3.89
C VAL A 145 2.36 -3.57 -2.73
N LEU A 146 1.97 -4.78 -2.32
CA LEU A 146 2.67 -5.57 -1.30
C LEU A 146 4.17 -5.70 -1.62
N LEU A 147 4.49 -6.21 -2.81
CA LEU A 147 5.88 -6.43 -3.19
C LEU A 147 6.64 -5.10 -3.32
N ALA A 148 6.04 -4.07 -3.92
CA ALA A 148 6.69 -2.76 -4.05
C ALA A 148 7.11 -2.18 -2.70
N VAL A 149 6.25 -2.26 -1.67
CA VAL A 149 6.54 -1.78 -0.33
C VAL A 149 7.60 -2.65 0.37
N ILE A 150 7.51 -3.98 0.29
CA ILE A 150 8.51 -4.88 0.91
C ILE A 150 9.90 -4.68 0.28
N TYR A 151 9.99 -4.58 -1.06
CA TYR A 151 11.25 -4.27 -1.74
C TYR A 151 11.81 -2.91 -1.30
N ARG A 152 10.95 -1.89 -1.21
CA ARG A 152 11.36 -0.56 -0.74
C ARG A 152 11.91 -0.61 0.68
N ALA A 153 11.22 -1.31 1.58
CA ALA A 153 11.62 -1.48 2.98
C ALA A 153 12.93 -2.27 3.12
N ALA A 154 13.20 -3.20 2.20
CA ALA A 154 14.44 -3.97 2.12
C ALA A 154 15.61 -3.21 1.47
N GLY A 155 15.43 -1.95 1.08
CA GLY A 155 16.49 -1.09 0.53
C GLY A 155 16.64 -1.13 -0.99
N PHE A 156 15.67 -1.69 -1.71
CA PHE A 156 15.62 -1.60 -3.17
C PHE A 156 14.93 -0.30 -3.62
N ARG A 157 15.23 0.10 -4.86
CA ARG A 157 14.32 0.97 -5.60
C ARG A 157 13.28 0.05 -6.23
N SER A 158 12.02 0.36 -6.01
CA SER A 158 10.88 -0.36 -6.56
C SER A 158 9.84 0.64 -7.05
N ALA A 159 9.00 0.19 -7.97
CA ALA A 159 7.86 0.94 -8.48
C ALA A 159 6.69 -0.02 -8.72
N VAL A 160 5.47 0.49 -8.64
CA VAL A 160 4.32 -0.17 -9.27
C VAL A 160 4.30 0.28 -10.73
N VAL A 161 4.00 -0.64 -11.65
CA VAL A 161 3.84 -0.37 -13.07
C VAL A 161 2.54 -0.96 -13.58
N LEU A 162 1.95 -0.31 -14.57
CA LEU A 162 0.71 -0.74 -15.20
C LEU A 162 1.00 -1.27 -16.61
N ALA A 163 0.34 -2.38 -16.94
CA ALA A 163 0.15 -2.88 -18.30
C ALA A 163 -1.38 -2.93 -18.57
N PRO A 164 -1.83 -3.09 -19.83
CA PRO A 164 -3.26 -3.20 -20.12
C PRO A 164 -3.94 -4.28 -19.26
N GLY A 165 -4.80 -3.86 -18.34
CA GLY A 165 -5.53 -4.73 -17.41
C GLY A 165 -4.66 -5.44 -16.37
N HIS A 166 -3.48 -4.90 -16.01
CA HIS A 166 -2.59 -5.55 -15.05
C HIS A 166 -1.69 -4.56 -14.30
N ALA A 167 -1.46 -4.82 -13.01
CA ALA A 167 -0.46 -4.14 -12.20
C ALA A 167 0.68 -5.09 -11.81
N ALA A 168 1.90 -4.60 -11.77
CA ALA A 168 3.08 -5.36 -11.36
C ALA A 168 4.09 -4.50 -10.58
N THR A 169 5.01 -5.15 -9.87
CA THR A 169 6.16 -4.48 -9.26
C THR A 169 7.36 -4.52 -10.18
N LEU A 170 8.00 -3.38 -10.39
CA LEU A 170 9.31 -3.24 -11.03
C LEU A 170 10.37 -3.01 -9.95
N VAL A 171 11.55 -3.62 -10.06
CA VAL A 171 12.61 -3.54 -9.05
C VAL A 171 13.95 -3.26 -9.72
N HIS A 172 14.65 -2.22 -9.27
CA HIS A 172 15.97 -1.90 -9.79
C HIS A 172 17.02 -2.90 -9.29
N LEU A 173 17.44 -3.77 -10.22
CA LEU A 173 18.31 -4.92 -10.00
C LEU A 173 19.25 -5.13 -11.21
N PRO A 174 20.17 -4.17 -11.49
CA PRO A 174 20.97 -4.17 -12.72
C PRO A 174 21.88 -5.39 -12.91
N ASP A 175 22.26 -6.04 -11.80
CA ASP A 175 23.19 -7.17 -11.80
C ASP A 175 22.46 -8.52 -11.60
N TYR A 176 21.15 -8.60 -11.81
CA TYR A 176 20.38 -9.82 -11.52
C TYR A 176 20.46 -10.85 -12.66
N PRO A 177 21.22 -11.93 -12.52
CA PRO A 177 21.60 -12.80 -13.66
C PRO A 177 20.43 -13.58 -14.28
N ARG A 178 19.25 -13.58 -13.64
CA ARG A 178 18.08 -14.36 -14.06
C ARG A 178 16.93 -13.47 -14.57
N ALA A 179 17.16 -12.17 -14.77
CA ALA A 179 16.18 -11.31 -15.42
C ALA A 179 15.94 -11.80 -16.86
N ASN A 180 14.66 -11.96 -17.24
CA ASN A 180 14.27 -12.29 -18.61
C ASN A 180 14.26 -11.05 -19.52
N VAL A 181 14.07 -9.87 -18.94
CA VAL A 181 14.06 -8.57 -19.63
C VAL A 181 14.64 -7.53 -18.66
N TYR A 182 15.34 -6.55 -19.20
CA TYR A 182 15.75 -5.33 -18.48
C TYR A 182 15.13 -4.12 -19.15
N TRP A 183 14.61 -3.20 -18.35
CA TRP A 183 14.10 -1.92 -18.82
C TRP A 183 15.10 -0.80 -18.53
N ASN A 184 15.11 0.17 -19.44
CA ASN A 184 15.75 1.46 -19.21
C ASN A 184 14.63 2.46 -18.94
N PHE A 185 14.68 3.10 -17.78
CA PHE A 185 13.82 4.22 -17.46
C PHE A 185 14.69 5.48 -17.44
N GLU A 186 14.43 6.38 -18.39
CA GLU A 186 15.32 7.50 -18.71
C GLU A 186 16.77 7.01 -18.89
N ASP A 187 17.72 7.58 -18.16
CA ASP A 187 19.15 7.21 -18.19
C ASP A 187 19.52 6.11 -17.19
N THR A 188 18.54 5.53 -16.49
CA THR A 188 18.78 4.45 -15.52
C THR A 188 18.38 3.10 -16.11
N GLY A 189 19.37 2.25 -16.41
CA GLY A 189 19.15 0.86 -16.79
C GLY A 189 19.11 -0.11 -15.62
N GLY A 190 18.62 -1.32 -15.89
CA GLY A 190 18.60 -2.42 -14.93
C GLY A 190 17.35 -2.47 -14.05
N TRP A 191 16.24 -1.93 -14.56
CA TRP A 191 14.92 -2.14 -14.00
C TRP A 191 14.29 -3.44 -14.51
#